data_AF-A0ABD1ZLQ4-F1
#
_entry.id   AF-A0ABD1ZLQ4-F1
#
_cell.length_a   1.000
_cell.length_b   1.000
_cell.length_c   1.000
_cell.angle_alpha   90.00
_cell.angle_beta   90.00
_cell.angle_gamma   90.00
#
_symmetry.space_group_name_H-M   'P 1'
#
loop_
_entity.id
_entity.type
_entity.pdbx_description
1 polymer ?
#
loop_
_entity_poly.entity_id
_entity_poly.type
_entity_poly.pdbx_seq_one_letter_code
_entity_poly.pdbx_strand_id
1 'polypeptide(L)'
;MLECSILRRRSKAKRAEKGETCSKYFFATLKAKQLRERMEILRDEEDREIRIKEIILDYVYNYYAELYTQPAVSAEHQQEQEETLNLIDR
;
A
#
# COMPACT_ATOMS: atom_id res chain seq x y z
N MET A 1 25.10 -35.89 -10.52
CA MET A 1 24.16 -35.78 -9.39
C MET A 1 23.04 -34.79 -9.72
N LEU A 2 22.01 -35.22 -10.46
CA LEU A 2 20.94 -34.34 -10.95
C LEU A 2 19.55 -35.01 -10.89
N GLU A 3 19.33 -35.94 -9.96
CA GLU A 3 18.08 -36.73 -9.93
C GLU A 3 17.11 -36.37 -8.80
N CYS A 4 17.49 -35.54 -7.83
CA CYS A 4 16.63 -35.29 -6.66
C CYS A 4 15.65 -34.10 -6.78
N SER A 5 15.67 -33.29 -7.85
CA SER A 5 14.86 -32.06 -7.93
C SER A 5 13.51 -32.24 -8.63
N ILE A 6 13.33 -33.28 -9.47
CA ILE A 6 12.10 -33.49 -10.25
C ILE A 6 11.00 -34.14 -9.39
N LEU A 7 11.37 -34.96 -8.40
CA LEU A 7 10.41 -35.66 -7.54
C LEU A 7 9.80 -34.75 -6.45
N ARG A 8 10.42 -33.61 -6.11
CA ARG A 8 9.90 -32.70 -5.07
C ARG A 8 8.71 -31.84 -5.49
N ARG A 9 8.39 -31.75 -6.79
CA ARG A 9 7.22 -30.98 -7.29
C ARG A 9 5.93 -31.80 -7.36
N ARG A 10 5.95 -33.11 -7.05
CA ARG A 10 4.79 -34.01 -7.21
C ARG A 10 3.92 -34.20 -5.96
N SER A 11 4.25 -33.61 -4.80
CA SER A 11 3.60 -33.96 -3.52
C SER A 11 2.37 -33.14 -3.12
N LYS A 12 1.83 -32.26 -3.97
CA LYS A 12 0.62 -31.46 -3.64
C LYS A 12 -0.58 -31.70 -4.57
N ALA A 13 -0.63 -32.84 -5.26
CA ALA A 13 -1.87 -33.26 -5.90
C ALA A 13 -2.82 -33.78 -4.82
N LYS A 14 -3.82 -32.97 -4.43
CA LYS A 14 -4.92 -33.41 -3.56
C LYS A 14 -5.56 -34.64 -4.24
N ARG A 15 -5.67 -35.77 -3.55
CA ARG A 15 -6.29 -36.97 -4.13
C ARG A 15 -7.71 -36.60 -4.55
N ALA A 16 -8.01 -36.73 -5.85
CA ALA A 16 -9.38 -36.62 -6.34
C ALA A 16 -10.22 -37.68 -5.61
N GLU A 17 -11.37 -37.29 -5.09
CA GLU A 17 -12.26 -38.23 -4.41
C GLU A 17 -12.83 -39.23 -5.43
N LYS A 18 -13.06 -40.49 -5.01
CA LYS A 18 -13.62 -41.52 -5.89
C LYS A 18 -14.96 -41.02 -6.46
N GLY A 19 -15.01 -40.77 -7.78
CA GLY A 19 -16.20 -40.32 -8.49
C GLY A 19 -16.12 -38.89 -9.07
N GLU A 20 -15.05 -38.13 -8.78
CA GLU A 20 -14.83 -36.85 -9.46
C GLU A 20 -14.33 -37.08 -10.90
N THR A 21 -15.05 -36.55 -11.89
CA THR A 21 -14.56 -36.51 -13.27
C THR A 21 -13.40 -35.52 -13.37
N CYS A 22 -12.37 -35.83 -14.17
CA CYS A 22 -11.18 -34.98 -14.34
C CYS A 22 -11.52 -33.50 -14.64
N SER A 23 -12.63 -33.26 -15.34
CA SER A 23 -13.15 -31.92 -15.62
C SER A 23 -13.56 -31.15 -14.37
N LYS A 24 -14.26 -31.78 -13.42
CA LYS A 24 -14.72 -31.14 -12.18
C LYS A 24 -13.54 -30.72 -11.30
N TYR A 25 -12.55 -31.61 -11.15
CA TYR A 25 -11.33 -31.31 -10.41
C TYR A 25 -10.52 -30.18 -11.07
N PHE A 26 -10.40 -30.18 -12.41
CA PHE A 26 -9.75 -29.10 -13.15
C PHE A 26 -10.44 -27.74 -12.95
N PHE A 27 -11.77 -27.67 -13.08
CA PHE A 27 -12.49 -26.40 -12.86
C PHE A 27 -12.44 -25.94 -11.40
N ALA A 28 -12.47 -26.87 -10.44
CA ALA A 28 -12.32 -26.54 -9.02
C ALA A 28 -10.93 -25.95 -8.73
N THR A 29 -9.87 -26.56 -9.26
CA THR A 29 -8.50 -26.05 -9.11
C THR A 29 -8.30 -24.71 -9.83
N LEU A 30 -8.88 -24.53 -11.03
CA LEU A 30 -8.86 -23.26 -11.74
C LEU A 30 -9.55 -22.14 -10.96
N LYS A 31 -10.77 -22.40 -10.43
CA LYS A 31 -11.49 -21.45 -9.57
C LYS A 31 -10.70 -21.10 -8.31
N ALA A 32 -10.08 -22.09 -7.68
CA ALA A 32 -9.24 -21.86 -6.50
C ALA A 32 -8.00 -21.01 -6.81
N LYS A 33 -7.39 -21.18 -8.00
CA LYS A 33 -6.28 -20.33 -8.47
C LYS A 33 -6.74 -18.88 -8.68
N GLN A 34 -7.84 -18.68 -9.39
CA GLN A 34 -8.41 -17.35 -9.64
C GLN A 34 -8.80 -16.62 -8.34
N LEU A 35 -9.35 -17.35 -7.36
CA LEU A 35 -9.70 -16.78 -6.06
C LEU A 35 -8.45 -16.32 -5.29
N ARG A 36 -7.36 -17.10 -5.35
CA ARG A 36 -6.08 -16.71 -4.73
C ARG A 36 -5.49 -15.46 -5.36
N GLU A 37 -5.47 -15.39 -6.69
CA GLU A 37 -4.98 -14.21 -7.41
C GLU A 37 -5.80 -12.96 -7.05
N ARG A 38 -7.13 -13.08 -6.92
CA ARG A 38 -7.99 -11.97 -6.46
C ARG A 38 -7.70 -11.55 -5.02
N MET A 39 -7.48 -12.50 -4.10
CA MET A 39 -7.14 -12.17 -2.71
C MET A 39 -5.77 -11.50 -2.59
N GLU A 40 -4.82 -11.85 -3.45
CA GLU A 40 -3.50 -11.21 -3.47
C GLU A 40 -3.59 -9.76 -3.94
N ILE A 41 -4.38 -9.47 -4.97
CA ILE A 41 -4.65 -8.10 -5.44
C ILE A 41 -5.30 -7.26 -4.32
N LEU A 42 -6.34 -7.80 -3.66
CA LEU A 42 -7.03 -7.09 -2.58
C LEU A 42 -6.09 -6.79 -1.39
N ARG A 43 -5.19 -7.72 -1.06
CA ARG A 43 -4.18 -7.49 -0.01
C ARG A 43 -3.20 -6.39 -0.39
N ASP A 44 -2.75 -6.37 -1.65
CA ASP A 44 -1.84 -5.32 -2.14
C ASP A 44 -2.52 -3.94 -2.20
N GLU A 45 -3.84 -3.88 -2.40
CA GLU A 45 -4.66 -2.67 -2.30
C GLU A 45 -4.79 -2.20 -0.85
N GLU A 46 -5.11 -3.10 0.08
CA GLU A 46 -5.19 -2.80 1.51
C GLU A 46 -3.85 -2.30 2.08
N ASP A 47 -2.74 -2.97 1.73
CA ASP A 47 -1.40 -2.55 2.09
C ASP A 47 -1.04 -1.18 1.47
N ARG A 48 -1.59 -0.84 0.30
CA ARG A 48 -1.45 0.49 -0.29
C ARG A 48 -2.22 1.54 0.49
N GLU A 49 -3.46 1.27 0.88
CA GLU A 49 -4.25 2.20 1.70
C GLU A 49 -3.60 2.47 3.05
N ILE A 50 -3.03 1.45 3.70
CA ILE A 50 -2.30 1.60 4.96
C ILE A 50 -1.10 2.53 4.78
N ARG A 51 -0.27 2.29 3.75
CA ARG A 51 0.88 3.16 3.44
C ARG A 51 0.48 4.61 3.15
N ILE A 52 -0.62 4.83 2.42
CA ILE A 52 -1.13 6.18 2.15
C ILE A 52 -1.55 6.87 3.46
N LYS A 53 -2.24 6.17 4.35
CA LYS A 53 -2.63 6.72 5.66
C LYS A 53 -1.41 7.11 6.50
N GLU A 54 -0.38 6.27 6.54
CA GLU A 54 0.87 6.57 7.25
C GLU A 54 1.55 7.83 6.69
N ILE A 55 1.64 7.96 5.36
CA ILE A 55 2.22 9.14 4.70
C ILE A 55 1.42 10.41 5.04
N ILE A 56 0.09 10.33 5.03
CA ILE A 56 -0.77 11.48 5.38
C ILE A 56 -0.54 11.89 6.83
N LEU A 57 -0.48 10.93 7.76
CA LEU A 57 -0.24 11.22 9.17
C LEU A 57 1.13 11.84 9.40
N ASP A 58 2.17 11.36 8.71
CA ASP A 58 3.51 11.94 8.78
C ASP A 58 3.53 13.38 8.25
N TYR A 59 2.88 13.63 7.11
CA TYR A 59 2.76 14.98 6.57
C TYR A 59 2.04 15.94 7.53
N VAL A 60 0.92 15.51 8.12
CA VAL A 60 0.16 16.31 9.09
C VAL A 60 0.99 16.58 10.33
N TYR A 61 1.70 15.57 10.85
CA TYR A 61 2.57 15.73 12.00
C TYR A 61 3.67 16.76 11.73
N ASN A 62 4.35 16.64 10.60
CA ASN A 62 5.43 17.56 10.21
C ASN A 62 4.90 18.99 10.02
N TYR A 63 3.75 19.17 9.36
CA TYR A 63 3.14 20.47 9.18
C TYR A 63 2.86 21.20 10.51
N TYR A 64 2.25 20.50 11.48
CA TYR A 64 1.99 21.11 12.78
C TYR A 64 3.26 21.27 13.62
N ALA A 65 4.20 20.33 13.53
CA ALA A 65 5.49 20.47 14.19
C ALA A 65 6.21 21.74 13.71
N GLU A 66 6.22 22.00 12.41
CA GLU A 66 6.77 23.24 11.85
C GLU A 66 6.02 24.47 12.39
N LEU A 67 4.69 24.48 12.39
CA LEU A 67 3.91 25.61 12.88
C LEU A 67 4.24 25.99 14.34
N TYR A 68 4.46 24.99 15.20
CA TYR A 68 4.76 25.20 16.62
C TYR A 68 6.25 25.37 16.95
N THR A 69 7.14 25.03 16.02
CA THR A 69 8.60 25.21 16.15
C THR A 69 9.12 26.42 15.41
N GLN A 70 8.27 27.07 14.59
CA GLN A 70 8.60 28.36 13.99
C GLN A 70 8.97 29.36 15.09
N PRO A 71 10.15 29.99 15.01
CA PRO A 71 10.48 31.06 15.93
C PRO A 71 9.43 32.16 15.79
N ALA A 72 9.02 32.75 16.91
CA ALA A 72 8.10 33.90 16.89
C ALA A 72 8.63 34.91 15.88
N VAL A 73 7.82 35.21 14.86
CA VAL A 73 8.15 36.17 13.80
C VAL A 73 8.69 37.41 14.49
N SER A 74 9.97 37.72 14.25
CA SER A 74 10.58 38.90 14.86
C SER A 74 9.79 40.13 14.43
N ALA A 75 9.67 41.13 15.31
CA ALA A 75 8.93 42.35 15.01
C ALA A 75 9.39 43.03 13.70
N GLU A 76 10.62 42.77 13.27
CA GLU A 76 11.21 43.24 12.01
C GLU A 76 10.54 42.62 10.77
N HIS A 77 10.15 41.34 10.80
CA HIS A 77 9.45 40.68 9.68
C HIS A 77 7.98 41.08 9.58
N GLN A 78 7.37 41.56 10.67
CA GLN A 78 6.01 42.11 10.63
C GLN A 78 6.00 43.51 9.98
N GLN A 79 7.02 44.33 10.25
CA GLN A 79 7.14 45.66 9.63
C GLN A 79 7.38 45.60 8.12
N GLU A 80 8.23 44.69 7.62
CA GLU A 80 8.45 44.52 6.17
C GLU A 80 7.19 44.02 5.43
N GLN A 81 6.38 43.18 6.08
CA GLN A 81 5.08 42.77 5.52
C GLN A 81 4.07 43.92 5.48
N GLU A 82 4.03 44.77 6.51
CA GLU A 82 3.14 45.94 6.51
C GLU A 82 3.57 46.98 5.47
N GLU A 83 4.87 47.23 5.28
CA GLU A 83 5.37 48.15 4.25
C GLU A 83 5.07 47.67 2.83
N THR A 84 5.19 46.37 2.56
CA THR A 84 4.88 45.79 1.24
C THR A 84 3.38 45.79 0.94
N LEU A 85 2.52 45.54 1.91
CA LEU A 85 1.06 45.66 1.77
C LEU A 85 0.64 47.11 1.45
N ASN A 86 1.23 48.09 2.12
CA ASN A 86 0.94 49.51 1.87
C ASN A 86 1.42 50.03 0.50
N LEU A 87 2.32 49.31 -0.18
CA LEU A 87 2.78 49.62 -1.54
C LEU A 87 1.84 49.07 -2.62
N ILE A 88 1.03 48.05 -2.32
CA ILE A 88 0.10 47.42 -3.27
C ILE A 88 -1.22 48.21 -3.36
N ASP A 89 -1.61 48.90 -2.28
CA ASP A 89 -2.84 49.71 -2.21
C ASP A 89 -2.67 51.16 -2.75
N ARG A 90 -1.52 51.51 -3.34
CA ARG A 90 -1.25 52.80 -4.03
C ARG A 90 -1.22 52.65 -5.54
#